data_AF-A0A7D3WXA5-F1
#
_entry.id   AF-A0A7D3WXA5-F1
#
_cell.length_a   1.000
_cell.length_b   1.000
_cell.length_c   1.000
_cell.angle_alpha   90.00
_cell.angle_beta   90.00
_cell.angle_gamma   90.00
#
_symmetry.space_group_name_H-M   'P 1'
#
loop_
_entity.id
_entity.type
_entity.pdbx_description
1 polymer ?
#
loop_
_entity_poly.entity_id
_entity_poly.type
_entity_poly.pdbx_seq_one_letter_code
_entity_poly.pdbx_strand_id
1 'polypeptide(L)'
;MKVTGQLYRQFLLSSHVNYKGTYLAKHLAGLQHNKAQYFLKTSRFIPRQLWQQVRAQVVGRARGYVLFDDTVLDKRHRQRIELVWRQYSGNAHGIIQGIELITGVDVNAETDQFWLLT
;
A
#
# COMPACT_ATOMS: atom_id res chain seq x y z
N MET A 1 -3.09 24.92 4.87
CA MET A 1 -3.85 24.01 3.97
C MET A 1 -3.89 22.58 4.53
N LYS A 2 -4.91 21.76 4.19
CA LYS A 2 -5.09 20.37 4.67
C LYS A 2 -4.74 19.35 3.58
N VAL A 3 -4.24 18.17 3.97
CA VAL A 3 -4.04 17.03 3.05
C VAL A 3 -5.38 16.30 2.89
N THR A 4 -5.75 15.98 1.65
CA THR A 4 -6.92 15.17 1.30
C THR A 4 -6.48 13.83 0.71
N GLY A 5 -7.39 12.84 0.69
CA GLY A 5 -7.09 11.54 0.07
C GLY A 5 -6.78 11.64 -1.43
N GLN A 6 -7.42 12.56 -2.16
CA GLN A 6 -7.08 12.80 -3.57
C GLN A 6 -5.68 13.40 -3.72
N LEU A 7 -5.33 14.42 -2.92
CA LEU A 7 -4.00 15.03 -2.95
C LEU A 7 -2.92 14.02 -2.60
N TYR A 8 -3.14 13.21 -1.56
CA TYR A 8 -2.17 12.22 -1.13
C TYR A 8 -2.02 11.07 -2.15
N ARG A 9 -3.11 10.62 -2.79
CA ARG A 9 -3.04 9.65 -3.90
C ARG A 9 -2.25 10.20 -5.08
N GLN A 10 -2.52 11.44 -5.49
CA GLN A 10 -1.80 12.08 -6.58
C GLN A 10 -0.31 12.20 -6.27
N PHE A 11 0.03 12.55 -5.02
CA PHE A 11 1.40 12.57 -4.55
C PHE A 11 2.05 11.18 -4.69
N LEU A 12 1.42 10.11 -4.19
CA LEU A 12 1.97 8.75 -4.31
C LEU A 12 2.17 8.32 -5.77
N LEU A 13 1.24 8.66 -6.67
CA LEU A 13 1.34 8.35 -8.10
C LEU A 13 2.44 9.14 -8.80
N SER A 14 2.61 10.42 -8.47
CA SER A 14 3.64 11.27 -9.09
C SER A 14 5.03 11.09 -8.48
N SER A 15 5.09 10.57 -7.25
CA SER A 15 6.31 10.41 -6.47
C SER A 15 6.62 8.92 -6.26
N HIS A 16 6.73 8.18 -7.37
CA HIS A 16 6.87 6.72 -7.36
C HIS A 16 8.19 6.19 -6.73
N VAL A 17 9.17 7.07 -6.47
CA VAL A 17 10.38 6.75 -5.69
C VAL A 17 10.23 7.16 -4.23
N ASN A 18 11.14 6.73 -3.36
CA ASN A 18 11.06 6.83 -1.89
C ASN A 18 11.07 8.27 -1.32
N TYR A 19 9.99 9.02 -1.57
CA TYR A 19 9.78 10.38 -1.08
C TYR A 19 9.01 10.40 0.24
N LYS A 20 9.49 11.23 1.17
CA LYS A 20 8.91 11.39 2.51
C LYS A 20 7.77 12.41 2.49
N GLY A 21 6.87 12.39 3.47
CA GLY A 21 5.82 13.41 3.61
C GLY A 21 6.35 14.84 3.76
N THR A 22 7.60 15.03 4.20
CA THR A 22 8.28 16.33 4.21
C THR A 22 8.61 16.85 2.81
N TYR A 23 8.83 15.95 1.85
CA TYR A 23 9.00 16.32 0.45
C TYR A 23 7.70 16.93 -0.10
N LEU A 24 6.55 16.29 0.16
CA LEU A 24 5.24 16.86 -0.20
C LEU A 24 5.04 18.26 0.37
N ALA A 25 5.39 18.48 1.64
CA ALA A 25 5.26 19.79 2.27
C ALA A 25 6.16 20.87 1.68
N LYS A 26 7.36 20.52 1.21
CA LYS A 26 8.27 21.46 0.54
C LYS A 26 7.75 21.94 -0.82
N HIS A 27 7.01 21.09 -1.53
CA HIS A 27 6.59 21.35 -2.90
C HIS A 27 5.16 21.88 -3.01
N LEU A 28 4.47 22.09 -1.89
CA LEU A 28 3.09 22.56 -1.90
C LEU A 28 2.92 23.73 -0.93
N ALA A 29 2.78 24.93 -1.49
CA ALA A 29 2.74 26.18 -0.74
C ALA A 29 1.66 26.15 0.35
N GLY A 30 2.04 26.53 1.58
CA GLY A 30 1.12 26.56 2.72
C GLY A 30 0.78 25.19 3.33
N LEU A 31 1.46 24.11 2.93
CA LEU A 31 1.41 22.83 3.62
C LEU A 31 2.48 22.76 4.72
N GLN A 32 2.07 22.58 5.97
CA GLN A 32 3.01 22.34 7.06
C GLN A 32 3.55 20.90 7.00
N HIS A 33 4.81 20.72 7.43
CA HIS A 33 5.56 19.46 7.36
C HIS A 33 4.86 18.26 8.01
N ASN A 34 4.04 18.48 9.04
CA ASN A 34 3.37 17.44 9.81
C ASN A 34 1.97 17.07 9.28
N LYS A 35 1.44 17.78 8.27
CA LYS A 35 0.05 17.59 7.83
C LYS A 35 -0.17 16.26 7.13
N ALA A 36 0.81 15.75 6.40
CA ALA A 36 0.75 14.41 5.79
C ALA A 36 0.70 13.31 6.86
N GLN A 37 1.53 13.43 7.90
CA GLN A 37 1.52 12.52 9.04
C GLN A 37 0.20 12.60 9.82
N TYR A 38 -0.30 13.80 10.06
CA TYR A 38 -1.60 14.00 10.72
C TYR A 38 -2.72 13.34 9.91
N PHE A 39 -2.76 13.57 8.60
CA PHE A 39 -3.72 12.94 7.69
C PHE A 39 -3.67 11.41 7.76
N LEU A 40 -2.48 10.80 7.68
CA LEU A 40 -2.33 9.35 7.77
C LEU A 40 -2.77 8.78 9.13
N LYS A 41 -2.57 9.51 10.22
CA LYS A 41 -2.95 9.08 11.57
C LYS A 41 -4.46 9.19 11.84
N THR A 42 -5.13 10.16 11.24
CA THR A 42 -6.54 10.43 11.52
C THR A 42 -7.48 9.90 10.44
N SER A 43 -6.96 9.58 9.26
CA SER A 43 -7.77 8.99 8.19
C SER A 43 -8.06 7.54 8.47
N ARG A 44 -9.32 7.15 8.26
CA ARG A 44 -9.76 5.76 8.30
C ARG A 44 -10.16 5.33 6.89
N PHE A 45 -9.49 4.31 6.37
CA PHE A 45 -9.81 3.70 5.09
C PHE A 45 -10.43 2.33 5.34
N ILE A 46 -11.64 2.13 4.83
CA ILE A 46 -12.35 0.86 4.96
C ILE A 46 -12.27 0.13 3.61
N PRO A 47 -12.02 -1.19 3.57
CA PRO A 47 -11.92 -1.94 2.31
C PRO A 47 -13.08 -1.69 1.34
N ARG A 48 -14.30 -1.51 1.85
CA ARG A 48 -15.49 -1.16 1.05
C ARG A 48 -15.31 0.11 0.21
N GLN A 49 -14.60 1.13 0.73
CA GLN A 49 -14.35 2.37 0.00
C GLN A 49 -13.41 2.15 -1.19
N LEU A 50 -12.41 1.27 -1.04
CA LEU A 50 -11.55 0.86 -2.13
C LEU A 50 -12.33 0.05 -3.16
N TRP A 51 -13.09 -0.96 -2.71
CA TRP A 51 -13.92 -1.79 -3.58
C TRP A 51 -14.88 -0.98 -4.45
N GLN A 52 -15.53 0.04 -3.89
CA GLN A 52 -16.41 0.94 -4.63
C GLN A 52 -15.71 1.65 -5.80
N GLN A 53 -14.40 1.91 -5.70
CA GLN A 53 -13.61 2.56 -6.74
C GLN A 53 -13.12 1.58 -7.81
N VAL A 54 -12.81 0.33 -7.43
CA VAL A 54 -12.18 -0.64 -8.34
C VAL A 54 -13.14 -1.65 -8.95
N ARG A 55 -14.33 -1.88 -8.38
CA ARG A 55 -15.28 -2.93 -8.82
C ARG A 55 -15.62 -2.90 -10.30
N ALA A 56 -15.68 -1.70 -10.91
CA ALA A 56 -16.02 -1.55 -12.33
C ALA A 56 -14.90 -2.02 -13.26
N GLN A 57 -13.68 -2.15 -12.74
CA GLN A 57 -12.52 -2.64 -13.45
C GLN A 57 -12.41 -4.16 -13.35
N VAL A 58 -13.07 -4.79 -12.37
CA VAL A 58 -13.07 -6.24 -12.18
C VAL A 58 -14.10 -6.88 -13.12
N VAL A 59 -13.62 -7.72 -14.03
CA VAL A 59 -14.45 -8.38 -15.03
C VAL A 59 -14.89 -9.75 -14.52
N GLY A 60 -16.20 -9.94 -14.39
CA GLY A 60 -16.79 -11.24 -14.03
C GLY A 60 -16.57 -12.26 -15.14
N ARG A 61 -16.15 -13.47 -14.77
CA ARG A 61 -15.87 -14.57 -15.71
C ARG A 61 -16.20 -15.93 -15.12
N ALA A 62 -16.47 -16.89 -16.00
CA ALA A 62 -16.83 -18.26 -15.60
C ALA A 62 -15.63 -19.06 -15.07
N ARG A 63 -14.40 -18.70 -15.49
CA ARG A 63 -13.16 -19.33 -15.07
C ARG A 63 -12.15 -18.27 -14.65
N GLY A 64 -11.61 -18.39 -13.45
CA GLY A 64 -10.60 -17.49 -12.91
C GLY A 64 -9.74 -18.21 -11.89
N TYR A 65 -8.49 -17.76 -11.77
CA TYR A 65 -7.56 -18.24 -10.77
C TYR A 65 -7.34 -17.14 -9.75
N VAL A 66 -7.34 -17.50 -8.47
CA VAL A 66 -6.88 -16.59 -7.41
C VAL A 66 -5.57 -17.13 -6.89
N LEU A 67 -4.52 -16.32 -7.00
CA LEU A 67 -3.20 -16.63 -6.49
C LEU A 67 -3.05 -15.96 -5.12
N PHE A 68 -2.49 -16.72 -4.18
CA PHE A 68 -2.08 -16.22 -2.87
C PHE A 68 -0.59 -16.42 -2.71
N ASP A 69 0.08 -15.39 -2.22
CA ASP A 69 1.50 -15.43 -1.89
C ASP A 69 1.75 -14.58 -0.64
N ASP A 70 2.73 -14.97 0.16
CA ASP A 70 3.18 -14.20 1.31
C ASP A 70 4.46 -13.42 0.97
N THR A 71 4.57 -12.22 1.53
CA THR A 71 5.77 -11.40 1.39
C THR A 71 6.12 -10.77 2.72
N VAL A 72 7.41 -10.83 3.07
CA VAL A 72 7.94 -10.15 4.24
C VAL A 72 8.39 -8.74 3.87
N LEU A 73 7.65 -7.73 4.33
CA LEU A 73 8.06 -6.33 4.23
C LEU A 73 9.13 -6.04 5.27
N ASP A 74 10.37 -5.88 4.82
CA ASP A 74 11.51 -5.57 5.67
C ASP A 74 11.33 -4.23 6.44
N LYS A 75 11.41 -4.31 7.76
CA LYS A 75 11.35 -3.17 8.69
C LYS A 75 12.50 -3.18 9.70
N ARG A 76 13.68 -3.68 9.33
CA ARG A 76 14.90 -3.75 10.15
C ARG A 76 15.32 -2.43 10.83
N HIS A 77 14.91 -1.28 10.30
CA HIS A 77 15.24 0.06 10.85
C HIS A 77 14.11 0.74 11.63
N ARG A 78 13.10 0.01 12.10
CA ARG A 78 11.93 0.59 12.80
C ARG A 78 11.71 -0.09 14.15
N GLN A 79 11.77 0.71 15.21
CA GLN A 79 11.65 0.24 16.60
C GLN A 79 10.22 0.32 17.18
N ARG A 80 9.28 0.99 16.50
CA ARG A 80 7.94 1.32 17.03
C ARG A 80 6.84 1.16 15.99
N ILE A 81 6.74 -0.02 15.39
CA ILE A 81 5.59 -0.40 14.55
C ILE A 81 5.00 -1.66 15.18
N GLU A 82 3.76 -1.58 15.65
CA GLU A 82 3.09 -2.64 16.39
C GLU A 82 3.02 -3.97 15.62
N LEU A 83 2.85 -3.89 14.30
CA LEU A 83 2.74 -5.05 13.40
C LEU A 83 4.08 -5.71 13.06
N VAL A 84 5.22 -5.19 13.54
CA VAL A 84 6.54 -5.73 13.20
C VAL A 84 6.89 -6.89 14.13
N TRP A 85 7.17 -8.06 13.55
CA TRP A 85 7.68 -9.23 14.26
C TRP A 85 8.96 -9.77 13.62
N ARG A 86 9.59 -10.75 14.28
CA ARG A 86 10.78 -11.45 13.75
C ARG A 86 10.32 -12.66 12.94
N GLN A 87 10.67 -12.69 11.68
CA GLN A 87 10.30 -13.77 10.75
C GLN A 87 11.44 -14.09 9.80
N TYR A 88 11.45 -15.30 9.28
CA TYR A 88 12.45 -15.72 8.31
C TYR A 88 12.22 -15.01 6.97
N SER A 89 13.29 -14.51 6.35
CA SER A 89 13.27 -13.98 5.00
C SER A 89 14.20 -14.81 4.14
N GLY A 90 13.66 -15.45 3.11
CA GLY A 90 14.45 -16.18 2.11
C GLY A 90 15.46 -15.27 1.41
N ASN A 91 15.05 -14.05 1.05
CA ASN A 91 15.95 -13.07 0.42
C ASN A 91 17.15 -12.69 1.30
N ALA A 92 16.96 -12.56 2.61
CA ALA A 92 18.05 -12.28 3.55
C ALA A 92 18.78 -13.54 4.03
N HIS A 93 18.29 -14.73 3.68
CA HIS A 93 18.69 -16.03 4.24
C HIS A 93 18.78 -16.01 5.78
N GLY A 94 17.79 -15.41 6.44
CA GLY A 94 17.84 -15.24 7.89
C GLY A 94 16.62 -14.55 8.50
N ILE A 95 16.62 -14.45 9.81
CA ILE A 95 15.54 -13.82 10.57
C ILE A 95 15.69 -12.29 10.50
N ILE A 96 14.64 -11.61 10.06
CA ILE A 96 14.58 -10.15 10.02
C ILE A 96 13.37 -9.63 10.79
N GLN A 97 13.41 -8.36 11.17
CA GLN A 97 12.23 -7.64 11.63
C GLN A 97 11.43 -7.20 10.40
N GLY A 98 10.20 -7.70 10.27
CA GLY A 98 9.36 -7.42 9.12
C GLY A 98 7.88 -7.41 9.46
N ILE A 99 7.07 -7.08 8.46
CA ILE A 99 5.62 -7.24 8.48
C ILE A 99 5.30 -8.29 7.43
N GLU A 100 4.64 -9.37 7.84
CA GLU A 100 4.08 -10.34 6.91
C GLU A 100 2.87 -9.74 6.20
N LEU A 101 2.87 -9.82 4.88
CA LEU A 101 1.78 -9.41 4.01
C LEU A 101 1.36 -10.62 3.18
N ILE A 102 0.11 -11.03 3.32
CA ILE A 102 -0.51 -12.00 2.42
C ILE A 102 -1.19 -11.20 1.32
N THR A 103 -0.81 -11.46 0.07
CA THR A 103 -1.38 -10.79 -1.10
C THR A 103 -2.23 -11.78 -1.89
N GLY A 104 -3.43 -11.32 -2.28
CA GLY A 104 -4.33 -12.06 -3.16
C GLY A 104 -4.42 -11.39 -4.52
N VAL A 105 -4.24 -12.15 -5.60
CA VAL A 105 -4.34 -11.65 -6.98
C VAL A 105 -5.33 -12.51 -7.76
N ASP A 106 -6.38 -11.89 -8.29
CA ASP A 106 -7.25 -12.51 -9.27
C ASP A 106 -6.60 -12.42 -10.66
N VAL A 107 -6.42 -13.56 -11.33
CA VAL A 107 -5.73 -13.67 -12.62
C VAL A 107 -6.64 -14.25 -13.69
N ASN A 108 -6.81 -13.49 -14.76
CA ASN A 108 -7.44 -13.94 -16.00
C ASN A 108 -6.37 -14.50 -16.95
N ALA A 109 -6.26 -15.82 -16.99
CA ALA A 109 -5.32 -16.51 -17.87
C ALA A 109 -5.67 -16.39 -19.36
N GLU A 110 -6.91 -16.04 -19.71
CA GLU A 110 -7.34 -15.89 -21.11
C GLU A 110 -6.96 -14.52 -21.68
N THR A 111 -6.96 -13.48 -20.85
CA THR A 111 -6.65 -12.10 -21.27
C THR A 111 -5.31 -11.58 -20.76
N ASP A 112 -4.58 -12.39 -19.98
CA ASP A 112 -3.35 -12.02 -19.29
C ASP A 112 -3.51 -10.75 -18.40
N GLN A 113 -4.70 -10.61 -17.81
CA GLN A 113 -5.03 -9.49 -16.91
C GLN A 113 -5.07 -9.97 -15.46
N PHE A 114 -4.76 -9.06 -14.54
CA PHE A 114 -4.83 -9.36 -13.11
C PHE A 114 -5.36 -8.18 -12.29
N TRP A 115 -5.95 -8.50 -11.14
CA TRP A 115 -6.47 -7.54 -10.18
C TRP A 115 -6.03 -7.91 -8.77
N LEU A 116 -5.50 -6.92 -8.04
CA LEU A 116 -5.20 -7.06 -6.61
C LEU A 116 -6.49 -7.11 -5.81
N LEU A 117 -6.63 -8.15 -4.99
CA LEU A 117 -7.76 -8.33 -4.09
C LEU A 117 -7.48 -7.67 -2.73
N THR A 118 -6.25 -7.81 -2.23
CA THR A 118 -5.73 -7.22 -0.98
C THR A 118 -4.22 -7.18 -0.98
#